data_AF-A0AAD0PXQ3-F1
#
_entry.id   AF-A0AAD0PXQ3-F1
#
_cell.length_a   1.000
_cell.length_b   1.000
_cell.length_c   1.000
_cell.angle_alpha   90.00
_cell.angle_beta   90.00
_cell.angle_gamma   90.00
#
_symmetry.space_group_name_H-M   'P 1'
#
loop_
_entity.id
_entity.type
_entity.pdbx_description
1 polymer ?
#
loop_
_entity_poly.entity_id
_entity_poly.type
_entity_poly.pdbx_seq_one_letter_code
_entity_poly.pdbx_strand_id
1 'polypeptide(L)'
;MYLTILSFILTVQHTVQYFIVTDLIEKKITEPFIYILSGRTFSLFLGIILPQPYSLLFIMISFFTSWLLPSFISRSLHAKTIIFSHVVKRCFIFTTGLFSSIIINNFITTEQKNWFIIFVIIALLYLFYQINIERFIDFFLINQSGNSYLYHNYFIILGLCIINFTLPKLTENKLFLLFIMGVFFFLVGNLLQNQYNKKGCKYSKYFFVTIFLIFLLGSLLSMILNYSLIVILLTIIFILLSYFIFNIKRTNPKL
;
A
#
# COMPACT_ATOMS: atom_id res chain seq x y z
N MET A 1 11.31 -6.77 19.43
CA MET A 1 12.57 -6.09 19.80
C MET A 1 13.08 -5.14 18.72
N TYR A 2 13.26 -5.56 17.45
CA TYR A 2 13.75 -4.64 16.40
C TYR A 2 12.88 -3.38 16.21
N LEU A 3 11.55 -3.56 16.13
CA LEU A 3 10.60 -2.45 15.96
C LEU A 3 10.64 -1.45 17.13
N THR A 4 10.91 -1.92 18.35
CA THR A 4 10.90 -1.10 19.56
C THR A 4 12.15 -0.23 19.63
N ILE A 5 13.31 -0.80 19.29
CA ILE A 5 14.58 -0.08 19.17
C ILE A 5 14.50 0.96 18.06
N LEU A 6 14.00 0.59 16.87
CA LEU A 6 13.84 1.54 15.76
C LEU A 6 12.92 2.70 16.15
N SER A 7 11.80 2.41 16.82
CA SER A 7 10.90 3.45 17.32
C SER A 7 11.57 4.37 18.32
N PHE A 8 12.39 3.82 19.20
CA PHE A 8 13.12 4.59 20.20
C PHE A 8 14.12 5.54 19.55
N ILE A 9 14.93 5.04 18.62
CA ILE A 9 15.89 5.85 17.86
C ILE A 9 15.19 7.00 17.13
N LEU A 10 14.09 6.72 16.44
CA LEU A 10 13.34 7.76 15.73
C LEU A 10 12.74 8.81 16.69
N THR A 11 12.30 8.38 17.88
CA THR A 11 11.81 9.32 18.92
C THR A 11 12.93 10.25 19.35
N VAL A 12 14.11 9.70 19.66
CA VAL A 12 15.29 10.48 20.03
C VAL A 12 15.67 11.44 18.90
N GLN A 13 15.74 10.98 17.66
CA GLN A 13 16.05 11.81 16.51
C GLN A 13 15.11 13.02 16.40
N HIS A 14 13.79 12.81 16.52
CA HIS A 14 12.82 13.89 16.42
C HIS A 14 12.85 14.83 17.64
N THR A 15 13.12 14.32 18.84
CA THR A 15 13.31 15.18 20.04
C THR A 15 14.54 16.07 19.89
N VAL A 16 15.67 15.51 19.44
CA VAL A 16 16.89 16.27 19.17
C VAL A 16 16.64 17.32 18.08
N GLN A 17 15.94 16.96 17.01
CA GLN A 17 15.57 17.90 15.95
C GLN A 17 14.71 19.06 16.47
N TYR A 18 13.78 18.81 17.39
CA TYR A 18 12.96 19.86 18.01
C TYR A 18 13.78 20.86 18.82
N PHE A 19 14.85 20.41 19.48
CA PHE A 19 15.77 21.30 20.21
C PHE A 19 16.71 22.07 19.28
N ILE A 20 17.12 21.48 18.15
CA ILE A 20 18.04 22.10 17.18
C ILE A 20 17.33 23.16 16.32
N VAL A 21 16.11 22.88 15.88
CA VAL A 21 15.36 23.76 14.98
C VAL A 21 15.00 25.06 15.69
N THR A 22 15.29 26.20 15.09
CA THR A 22 14.92 27.53 15.61
C THR A 22 13.58 28.02 15.07
N ASP A 23 13.18 27.56 13.89
CA ASP A 23 11.95 27.99 13.22
C ASP A 23 10.70 27.45 13.93
N LEU A 24 9.82 28.37 14.33
CA LEU A 24 8.57 28.06 15.03
C LEU A 24 7.64 27.16 14.21
N ILE A 25 7.66 27.29 12.88
CA ILE A 25 6.84 26.48 11.97
C ILE A 25 7.33 25.03 11.98
N GLU A 26 8.64 24.82 11.91
CA GLU A 26 9.24 23.48 11.92
C GLU A 26 9.13 22.81 13.29
N LYS A 27 9.19 23.57 14.40
CA LYS A 27 8.86 23.07 15.74
C LYS A 27 7.41 22.58 15.82
N LYS A 28 6.44 23.36 15.33
CA LYS A 28 5.02 22.98 15.30
C LYS A 28 4.75 21.72 14.47
N ILE A 29 5.58 21.44 13.46
CA ILE A 29 5.51 20.20 12.69
C ILE A 29 6.14 19.04 13.47
N THR A 30 7.29 19.27 14.10
CA THR A 30 8.09 18.20 14.75
C THR A 30 7.47 17.73 16.07
N GLU A 31 6.88 18.63 16.85
CA GLU A 31 6.24 18.34 18.14
C GLU A 31 5.20 17.22 18.08
N PRO A 32 4.18 17.26 17.20
CA PRO A 32 3.20 16.18 17.12
C PRO A 32 3.80 14.84 16.67
N PHE A 33 4.87 14.85 15.85
CA PHE A 33 5.58 13.61 15.54
C PHE A 33 6.27 13.03 16.78
N ILE A 34 6.87 13.86 17.65
CA ILE A 34 7.44 13.37 18.92
C ILE A 34 6.38 12.67 19.76
N TYR A 35 5.17 13.23 19.88
CA TYR A 35 4.08 12.59 20.63
C TYR A 35 3.63 11.26 20.02
N ILE A 36 3.49 11.19 18.69
CA ILE A 36 3.13 9.92 18.02
C ILE A 36 4.22 8.86 18.25
N LEU A 37 5.48 9.24 18.05
CA LEU A 37 6.60 8.31 18.14
C LEU A 37 6.85 7.84 19.57
N SER A 38 6.73 8.73 20.56
CA SER A 38 6.82 8.38 21.98
C SER A 38 5.64 7.51 22.45
N GLY A 39 4.41 7.78 21.98
CA GLY A 39 3.27 6.89 22.22
C GLY A 39 3.50 5.50 21.62
N ARG A 40 4.09 5.42 20.42
CA ARG A 40 4.47 4.16 19.76
C ARG A 40 5.55 3.42 20.52
N THR A 41 6.62 4.08 20.97
CA THR A 41 7.68 3.42 21.76
C THR A 41 7.10 2.86 23.04
N PHE A 42 6.33 3.65 23.77
CA PHE A 42 5.76 3.27 25.06
C PHE A 42 4.81 2.07 24.93
N SER A 43 3.88 2.11 23.97
CA SER A 43 2.97 0.98 23.71
C SER A 43 3.71 -0.28 23.28
N LEU A 44 4.74 -0.15 22.44
CA LEU A 44 5.58 -1.29 22.06
C LEU A 44 6.39 -1.87 23.23
N PHE A 45 6.92 -1.03 24.12
CA PHE A 45 7.61 -1.47 25.34
C PHE A 45 6.66 -2.22 26.27
N LEU A 46 5.45 -1.71 26.49
CA LEU A 46 4.41 -2.40 27.26
C LEU A 46 4.03 -3.74 26.62
N GLY A 47 3.96 -3.80 25.29
CA GLY A 47 3.71 -5.02 24.53
C GLY A 47 4.77 -6.10 24.76
N ILE A 48 6.02 -5.75 25.09
CA ILE A 48 7.08 -6.71 25.42
C ILE A 48 6.97 -7.21 26.86
N ILE A 49 6.60 -6.33 27.79
CA ILE A 49 6.64 -6.64 29.24
C ILE A 49 5.41 -7.43 29.67
N LEU A 50 4.24 -7.16 29.08
CA LEU A 50 2.98 -7.76 29.51
C LEU A 50 2.79 -9.19 28.98
N PRO A 51 2.10 -10.07 29.72
CA PRO A 51 1.72 -11.39 29.22
C PRO A 51 0.60 -11.32 28.16
N GLN A 52 0.41 -12.41 27.41
CA GLN A 52 -0.75 -12.57 26.53
C GLN A 52 -2.05 -12.63 27.35
N PRO A 53 -3.17 -12.03 26.89
CA PRO A 53 -3.39 -11.37 25.59
C PRO A 53 -3.06 -9.87 25.56
N TYR A 54 -2.76 -9.24 26.70
CA TYR A 54 -2.54 -7.80 26.82
C TYR A 54 -1.38 -7.31 25.96
N SER A 55 -0.31 -8.10 25.84
CA SER A 55 0.81 -7.86 24.91
C SER A 55 0.35 -7.52 23.49
N LEU A 56 -0.57 -8.33 22.94
CA LEU A 56 -1.03 -8.22 21.57
C LEU A 56 -1.86 -6.95 21.36
N LEU A 57 -2.66 -6.59 22.35
CA LEU A 57 -3.46 -5.36 22.33
C LEU A 57 -2.58 -4.10 22.26
N PHE A 58 -1.52 -4.04 23.07
CA PHE A 58 -0.58 -2.90 23.03
C PHE A 58 0.21 -2.82 21.72
N ILE A 59 0.60 -3.97 21.15
CA ILE A 59 1.25 -4.02 19.83
C ILE A 59 0.29 -3.47 18.76
N MET A 60 -0.98 -3.86 18.79
CA MET A 60 -1.98 -3.36 17.84
C MET A 60 -2.21 -1.85 17.98
N ILE A 61 -2.33 -1.33 19.21
CA ILE A 61 -2.44 0.11 19.47
C ILE A 61 -1.24 0.86 18.88
N SER A 62 -0.02 0.34 19.07
CA SER A 62 1.19 0.95 18.52
C SER A 62 1.17 1.06 16.99
N PHE A 63 0.59 0.07 16.31
CA PHE A 63 0.48 0.04 14.87
C PHE A 63 -0.54 1.08 14.38
N PHE A 64 -1.74 1.12 14.97
CA PHE A 64 -2.79 2.06 14.59
C PHE A 64 -2.42 3.52 14.86
N THR A 65 -1.82 3.81 16.03
CA THR A 65 -1.34 5.16 16.37
C THR A 65 -0.35 5.67 15.33
N SER A 66 0.57 4.84 14.89
CA SER A 66 1.58 5.19 13.87
C SER A 66 1.01 5.43 12.49
N TRP A 67 -0.01 4.66 12.11
CA TRP A 67 -0.58 4.71 10.77
C TRP A 67 -1.63 5.81 10.61
N LEU A 68 -2.41 6.09 11.66
CA LEU A 68 -3.56 7.01 11.58
C LEU A 68 -3.20 8.43 12.02
N LEU A 69 -2.45 8.61 13.11
CA LEU A 69 -2.22 9.92 13.73
C LEU A 69 -1.49 10.94 12.84
N PRO A 70 -0.47 10.58 12.02
CA PRO A 70 0.23 11.56 11.20
C PRO A 70 -0.68 12.37 10.25
N SER A 71 -1.86 11.84 9.90
CA SER A 71 -2.82 12.52 9.02
C SER A 71 -3.67 13.59 9.67
N PHE A 72 -4.03 13.39 10.93
CA PHE A 72 -4.80 14.37 11.69
C PHE A 72 -3.95 15.63 11.92
N ILE A 73 -2.66 15.43 12.17
CA ILE A 73 -1.69 16.50 12.42
C ILE A 73 -1.39 17.31 11.17
N SER A 74 -1.18 16.66 10.03
CA SER A 74 -0.88 17.34 8.77
C SER A 74 -2.06 18.14 8.21
N ARG A 75 -3.31 17.88 8.65
CA ARG A 75 -4.46 18.73 8.35
C ARG A 75 -4.43 20.07 9.09
N SER A 76 -3.86 20.09 10.29
CA SER A 76 -3.73 21.30 11.12
C SER A 76 -2.55 22.20 10.72
N LEU A 77 -1.56 21.63 10.03
CA LEU A 77 -0.30 22.29 9.68
C LEU A 77 -0.21 22.62 8.19
N HIS A 78 -1.21 23.35 7.68
CA HIS A 78 -1.26 23.86 6.29
C HIS A 78 -0.08 24.76 5.87
N ALA A 79 0.94 24.94 6.71
CA ALA A 79 1.98 25.95 6.59
C ALA A 79 3.22 25.54 5.77
N LYS A 80 3.44 24.24 5.48
CA LYS A 80 4.52 23.81 4.57
C LYS A 80 3.91 23.02 3.43
N THR A 81 4.03 23.54 2.21
CA THR A 81 3.61 22.87 0.98
C THR A 81 4.45 21.61 0.81
N ILE A 82 3.99 20.50 1.39
CA ILE A 82 4.52 19.17 1.05
C ILE A 82 4.37 19.05 -0.47
N ILE A 83 5.50 18.98 -1.17
CA ILE A 83 5.46 18.88 -2.63
C ILE A 83 4.93 17.48 -2.96
N PHE A 84 3.71 17.44 -3.51
CA PHE A 84 3.01 16.20 -3.85
C PHE A 84 3.90 15.23 -4.65
N SER A 85 4.69 15.74 -5.59
CA SER A 85 5.62 14.95 -6.40
C SER A 85 6.63 14.15 -5.57
N HIS A 86 7.12 14.70 -4.45
CA HIS A 86 8.05 13.99 -3.57
C HIS A 86 7.36 12.86 -2.82
N VAL A 87 6.10 13.06 -2.39
CA VAL A 87 5.31 12.01 -1.73
C VAL A 87 5.08 10.84 -2.68
N VAL A 88 4.64 11.12 -3.91
CA VAL A 88 4.42 10.10 -4.95
C VAL A 88 5.71 9.34 -5.23
N LYS A 89 6.84 10.04 -5.44
CA LYS A 89 8.15 9.40 -5.71
C LYS A 89 8.60 8.49 -4.56
N ARG A 90 8.48 8.94 -3.31
CA ARG A 90 8.87 8.13 -2.14
C ARG A 90 7.98 6.91 -1.97
N CYS A 91 6.68 7.06 -2.17
CA CYS A 91 5.73 5.96 -2.16
C CYS A 91 6.05 4.93 -3.25
N PHE A 92 6.32 5.40 -4.46
CA PHE A 92 6.69 4.56 -5.59
C PHE A 92 7.96 3.76 -5.29
N ILE A 93 9.04 4.41 -4.84
CA ILE A 93 10.30 3.73 -4.48
C ILE A 93 10.07 2.69 -3.38
N PHE A 94 9.28 3.02 -2.36
CA PHE A 94 9.02 2.10 -1.26
C PHE A 94 8.25 0.86 -1.71
N THR A 95 7.17 1.03 -2.47
CA THR A 95 6.38 -0.12 -2.95
C THR A 95 7.12 -0.94 -4.00
N THR A 96 7.91 -0.32 -4.89
CA THR A 96 8.74 -1.08 -5.85
C THR A 96 9.80 -1.90 -5.11
N GLY A 97 10.38 -1.36 -4.02
CA GLY A 97 11.23 -2.13 -3.10
C GLY A 97 10.50 -3.28 -2.41
N LEU A 98 9.21 -3.12 -2.07
CA LEU A 98 8.41 -4.22 -1.55
C LEU A 98 8.19 -5.30 -2.61
N PHE A 99 7.85 -4.93 -3.85
CA PHE A 99 7.72 -5.89 -4.95
C PHE A 99 9.00 -6.72 -5.15
N SER A 100 10.17 -6.08 -5.17
CA SER A 100 11.44 -6.81 -5.30
C SER A 100 11.69 -7.73 -4.11
N SER A 101 11.40 -7.29 -2.88
CA SER A 101 11.52 -8.13 -1.69
C SER A 101 10.61 -9.37 -1.73
N ILE A 102 9.38 -9.22 -2.24
CA ILE A 102 8.41 -10.30 -2.41
C ILE A 102 8.93 -11.31 -3.44
N ILE A 103 9.48 -10.85 -4.57
CA ILE A 103 10.05 -11.72 -5.61
C ILE A 103 11.23 -12.52 -5.04
N ILE A 104 12.17 -11.85 -4.37
CA ILE A 104 13.36 -12.49 -3.79
C ILE A 104 12.95 -13.51 -2.72
N ASN A 105 12.04 -13.14 -1.81
CA ASN A 105 11.58 -14.02 -0.75
C ASN A 105 10.91 -15.28 -1.31
N ASN A 106 10.04 -15.14 -2.31
CA ASN A 106 9.38 -16.28 -2.93
C ASN A 106 10.36 -17.13 -3.75
N PHE A 107 11.39 -16.56 -4.36
CA PHE A 107 12.45 -17.33 -5.01
C PHE A 107 13.22 -18.24 -4.05
N ILE A 108 13.47 -17.76 -2.82
CA ILE A 108 14.20 -18.54 -1.81
C ILE A 108 13.32 -19.60 -1.15
N THR A 109 12.03 -19.30 -0.92
CA THR A 109 11.17 -20.09 -0.03
C THR A 109 10.22 -21.06 -0.72
N THR A 110 9.94 -20.89 -2.01
CA THR A 110 8.92 -21.69 -2.72
C THR A 110 9.53 -22.86 -3.48
N GLU A 111 8.81 -23.98 -3.54
CA GLU A 111 9.22 -25.12 -4.35
C GLU A 111 9.33 -24.74 -5.83
N GLN A 112 10.33 -25.30 -6.52
CA GLN A 112 10.70 -24.94 -7.90
C GLN A 112 9.53 -24.96 -8.89
N LYS A 113 8.54 -25.83 -8.69
CA LYS A 113 7.41 -26.01 -9.60
C LYS A 113 6.42 -24.83 -9.61
N ASN A 114 6.29 -24.11 -8.49
CA ASN A 114 5.30 -23.03 -8.35
C ASN A 114 5.91 -21.63 -8.46
N TRP A 115 7.24 -21.51 -8.38
CA TRP A 115 7.92 -20.22 -8.38
C TRP A 115 7.63 -19.39 -9.63
N PHE A 116 7.64 -19.99 -10.82
CA PHE A 116 7.41 -19.27 -12.08
C PHE A 116 6.03 -18.61 -12.12
N ILE A 117 5.01 -19.33 -11.66
CA ILE A 117 3.63 -18.83 -11.59
C ILE A 117 3.54 -17.65 -10.62
N ILE A 118 4.12 -17.81 -9.43
CA ILE A 118 4.17 -16.79 -8.39
C ILE A 118 4.84 -15.53 -8.92
N PHE A 119 5.98 -15.69 -9.61
CA PHE A 119 6.70 -14.61 -10.26
C PHE A 119 5.84 -13.87 -11.28
N VAL A 120 5.15 -14.60 -12.18
CA VAL A 120 4.26 -13.99 -13.19
C VAL A 120 3.17 -13.17 -12.52
N ILE A 121 2.52 -13.68 -11.47
CA ILE A 121 1.46 -12.97 -10.74
C ILE A 121 2.01 -11.66 -10.15
N ILE A 122 3.14 -11.72 -9.44
CA ILE A 122 3.75 -10.54 -8.82
C ILE A 122 4.19 -9.52 -9.89
N ALA A 123 4.76 -9.99 -11.00
CA ALA A 123 5.18 -9.14 -12.11
C ALA A 123 3.99 -8.41 -12.75
N LEU A 124 2.85 -9.08 -12.95
CA LEU A 124 1.64 -8.45 -13.48
C LEU A 124 1.06 -7.39 -12.52
N LEU A 125 1.05 -7.66 -11.22
CA LEU A 125 0.67 -6.67 -10.20
C LEU A 125 1.60 -5.47 -10.20
N TYR A 126 2.91 -5.71 -10.33
CA TYR A 126 3.91 -4.66 -10.45
C TYR A 126 3.68 -3.78 -11.69
N LEU A 127 3.47 -4.39 -12.85
CA LEU A 127 3.17 -3.67 -14.09
C LEU A 127 1.91 -2.81 -13.95
N PHE A 128 0.84 -3.36 -13.37
CA PHE A 128 -0.38 -2.62 -13.12
C PHE A 128 -0.13 -1.39 -12.23
N TYR A 129 0.62 -1.56 -11.15
CA TYR A 129 1.00 -0.48 -10.24
C TYR A 129 1.86 0.60 -10.94
N GLN A 130 2.89 0.17 -11.68
CA GLN A 130 3.81 1.07 -12.37
C GLN A 130 3.09 1.93 -13.41
N ILE A 131 2.22 1.32 -14.22
CA ILE A 131 1.48 2.06 -15.26
C ILE A 131 0.53 3.08 -14.61
N ASN A 132 -0.17 2.73 -13.51
CA ASN A 132 -1.02 3.67 -12.77
C ASN A 132 -0.26 4.94 -12.37
N ILE A 133 0.95 4.78 -11.81
CA ILE A 133 1.72 5.91 -11.30
C ILE A 133 2.42 6.69 -12.39
N GLU A 134 3.17 6.03 -13.26
CA GLU A 134 4.01 6.73 -14.24
C GLU A 134 3.18 7.41 -15.33
N ARG A 135 2.09 6.78 -15.76
CA ARG A 135 1.31 7.29 -16.90
C ARG A 135 0.18 8.20 -16.48
N PHE A 136 -0.57 7.82 -15.44
CA PHE A 136 -1.82 8.48 -15.10
C PHE A 136 -1.70 9.56 -14.05
N ILE A 137 -0.87 9.39 -13.03
CA ILE A 137 -0.76 10.37 -11.95
C ILE A 137 -0.09 11.67 -12.42
N ASP A 138 -0.69 12.80 -12.03
CA ASP A 138 -0.16 14.12 -12.31
C ASP A 138 0.79 14.57 -11.19
N PHE A 139 2.09 14.53 -11.46
CA PHE A 139 3.12 14.93 -10.50
C PHE A 139 3.14 16.44 -10.22
N PHE A 140 2.51 17.26 -11.06
CA PHE A 140 2.58 18.73 -10.96
C PHE A 140 1.38 19.33 -10.21
N LEU A 141 0.57 18.51 -9.51
CA LEU A 141 -0.53 19.00 -8.70
C LEU A 141 -0.04 19.93 -7.57
N ILE A 142 -0.54 21.16 -7.58
CA ILE A 142 -0.25 22.21 -6.58
C ILE A 142 -1.38 22.20 -5.53
N ASN A 143 -1.08 22.60 -4.28
CA ASN A 143 -2.02 22.70 -3.15
C ASN A 143 -2.63 21.36 -2.67
N GLN A 144 -1.94 20.24 -2.90
CA GLN A 144 -2.29 18.94 -2.33
C GLN A 144 -1.31 18.58 -1.21
N SER A 145 -1.82 18.22 -0.03
CA SER A 145 -0.96 17.78 1.09
C SER A 145 -0.31 16.41 0.86
N GLY A 146 -0.82 15.62 -0.10
CA GLY A 146 -0.36 14.26 -0.37
C GLY A 146 -0.79 13.21 0.67
N ASN A 147 -1.49 13.61 1.73
CA ASN A 147 -1.90 12.68 2.80
C ASN A 147 -2.84 11.58 2.32
N SER A 148 -3.86 11.93 1.54
CA SER A 148 -4.80 10.93 1.02
C SER A 148 -4.10 9.98 0.05
N TYR A 149 -3.11 10.45 -0.72
CA TYR A 149 -2.26 9.59 -1.54
C TYR A 149 -1.48 8.58 -0.69
N LEU A 150 -0.90 8.99 0.44
CA LEU A 150 -0.23 8.08 1.38
C LEU A 150 -1.16 6.95 1.82
N TYR A 151 -2.40 7.26 2.21
CA TYR A 151 -3.38 6.24 2.63
C TYR A 151 -3.78 5.30 1.50
N HIS A 152 -4.00 5.83 0.30
CA HIS A 152 -4.30 4.99 -0.85
C HIS A 152 -3.14 4.02 -1.12
N ASN A 153 -1.90 4.48 -0.97
CA ASN A 153 -0.73 3.61 -1.09
C ASN A 153 -0.59 2.60 0.07
N TYR A 154 -1.01 2.95 1.30
CA TYR A 154 -1.07 1.98 2.40
C TYR A 154 -2.04 0.84 2.12
N PHE A 155 -3.18 1.09 1.45
CA PHE A 155 -4.05 0.01 0.98
C PHE A 155 -3.34 -0.92 -0.03
N ILE A 156 -2.55 -0.36 -0.94
CA ILE A 156 -1.75 -1.14 -1.90
C ILE A 156 -0.74 -2.03 -1.16
N ILE A 157 0.02 -1.44 -0.24
CA ILE A 157 1.03 -2.15 0.56
C ILE A 157 0.39 -3.27 1.39
N LEU A 158 -0.73 -2.99 2.05
CA LEU A 158 -1.47 -3.97 2.83
C LEU A 158 -1.95 -5.13 1.96
N GLY A 159 -2.49 -4.83 0.77
CA GLY A 159 -2.86 -5.84 -0.22
C GLY A 159 -1.67 -6.72 -0.61
N LEU A 160 -0.51 -6.13 -0.92
CA LEU A 160 0.72 -6.85 -1.27
C LEU A 160 1.24 -7.73 -0.14
N CYS A 161 1.19 -7.27 1.11
CA CYS A 161 1.59 -8.08 2.27
C CYS A 161 0.71 -9.32 2.42
N ILE A 162 -0.62 -9.16 2.27
CA ILE A 162 -1.57 -10.27 2.35
C ILE A 162 -1.33 -11.26 1.18
N ILE A 163 -1.17 -10.75 -0.04
CA ILE A 163 -0.86 -11.56 -1.22
C ILE A 163 0.42 -12.36 -0.98
N ASN A 164 1.51 -11.72 -0.55
CA ASN A 164 2.78 -12.41 -0.30
C ASN A 164 2.66 -13.51 0.77
N PHE A 165 1.88 -13.27 1.83
CA PHE A 165 1.69 -14.28 2.88
C PHE A 165 0.89 -15.50 2.41
N THR A 166 -0.10 -15.27 1.55
CA THR A 166 -1.07 -16.30 1.13
C THR A 166 -0.65 -17.06 -0.12
N LEU A 167 0.01 -16.38 -1.07
CA LEU A 167 0.33 -16.90 -2.41
C LEU A 167 1.15 -18.22 -2.38
N PRO A 168 2.18 -18.41 -1.54
CA PRO A 168 2.88 -19.70 -1.42
C PRO A 168 2.04 -20.84 -0.85
N LYS A 169 0.98 -20.52 -0.11
CA LYS A 169 0.16 -21.47 0.69
C LYS A 169 -1.24 -21.66 0.11
N LEU A 170 -1.45 -21.26 -1.15
CA LEU A 170 -2.75 -21.28 -1.81
C LEU A 170 -3.35 -22.69 -1.98
N THR A 171 -2.60 -23.76 -1.74
CA THR A 171 -3.12 -25.13 -1.68
C THR A 171 -4.06 -25.34 -0.48
N GLU A 172 -4.00 -24.48 0.54
CA GLU A 172 -4.91 -24.50 1.67
C GLU A 172 -6.15 -23.65 1.39
N ASN A 173 -7.32 -24.29 1.21
CA ASN A 173 -8.60 -23.61 0.94
C ASN A 173 -8.94 -22.48 1.93
N LYS A 174 -8.46 -22.56 3.19
CA LYS A 174 -8.72 -21.56 4.24
C LYS A 174 -8.05 -20.21 3.97
N LEU A 175 -6.91 -20.18 3.27
CA LEU A 175 -6.15 -18.96 3.00
C LEU A 175 -6.60 -18.25 1.72
N PHE A 176 -7.48 -18.89 0.94
CA PHE A 176 -7.94 -18.36 -0.33
C PHE A 176 -8.76 -17.07 -0.18
N LEU A 177 -9.67 -17.02 0.79
CA LEU A 177 -10.49 -15.83 1.03
C LEU A 177 -9.63 -14.62 1.44
N LEU A 178 -8.57 -14.90 2.21
CA LEU A 178 -7.58 -13.91 2.60
C LEU A 178 -6.78 -13.42 1.39
N PHE A 179 -6.41 -14.32 0.47
CA PHE A 179 -5.77 -13.94 -0.79
C PHE A 179 -6.66 -13.01 -1.64
N ILE A 180 -7.95 -13.34 -1.81
CA ILE A 180 -8.92 -12.48 -2.52
C ILE A 180 -8.98 -11.10 -1.87
N MET A 181 -9.03 -11.05 -0.55
CA MET A 181 -9.02 -9.79 0.22
C MET A 181 -7.75 -8.97 -0.04
N GLY A 182 -6.59 -9.64 -0.16
CA GLY A 182 -5.33 -8.99 -0.54
C GLY A 182 -5.38 -8.33 -1.92
N VAL A 183 -5.90 -9.04 -2.93
CA VAL A 183 -6.10 -8.49 -4.28
C VAL A 183 -7.11 -7.35 -4.28
N PHE A 184 -8.19 -7.49 -3.51
CA PHE A 184 -9.19 -6.43 -3.34
C PHE A 184 -8.55 -5.13 -2.83
N PHE A 185 -7.78 -5.19 -1.74
CA PHE A 185 -7.11 -4.01 -1.20
C PHE A 185 -6.10 -3.40 -2.17
N PHE A 186 -5.36 -4.25 -2.90
CA PHE A 186 -4.45 -3.80 -3.94
C PHE A 186 -5.18 -3.01 -5.04
N LEU A 187 -6.31 -3.54 -5.53
CA LEU A 187 -7.10 -2.89 -6.58
C LEU A 187 -7.74 -1.59 -6.08
N VAL A 188 -8.40 -1.62 -4.92
CA VAL A 188 -9.01 -0.43 -4.31
C VAL A 188 -7.98 0.66 -4.08
N GLY A 189 -6.80 0.31 -3.56
CA GLY A 189 -5.71 1.28 -3.33
C GLY A 189 -5.28 1.99 -4.61
N ASN A 190 -5.11 1.25 -5.72
CA ASN A 190 -4.78 1.85 -7.03
C ASN A 190 -5.94 2.69 -7.58
N LEU A 191 -7.18 2.22 -7.48
CA LEU A 191 -8.37 2.90 -7.99
C LEU A 191 -8.66 4.21 -7.25
N LEU A 192 -8.45 4.26 -5.93
CA LEU A 192 -8.62 5.48 -5.12
C LEU A 192 -7.64 6.58 -5.53
N GLN A 193 -6.51 6.25 -6.16
CA GLN A 193 -5.56 7.25 -6.67
C GLN A 193 -6.09 8.05 -7.88
N ASN A 194 -7.22 7.65 -8.47
CA ASN A 194 -7.83 8.32 -9.63
C ASN A 194 -8.05 9.84 -9.44
N GLN A 195 -8.27 10.30 -8.20
CA GLN A 195 -8.41 11.74 -7.92
C GLN A 195 -7.16 12.56 -8.32
N TYR A 196 -5.99 11.91 -8.35
CA TYR A 196 -4.70 12.47 -8.71
C TYR A 196 -4.32 12.22 -10.18
N ASN A 197 -5.16 11.54 -10.96
CA ASN A 197 -4.89 11.32 -12.37
C ASN A 197 -4.99 12.64 -13.17
N LYS A 198 -4.18 12.75 -14.23
CA LYS A 198 -4.25 13.82 -15.24
C LYS A 198 -5.68 13.96 -15.75
N LYS A 199 -6.12 15.19 -16.08
CA LYS A 199 -7.52 15.49 -16.43
C LYS A 199 -8.10 14.59 -17.55
N GLY A 200 -7.29 14.19 -18.53
CA GLY A 200 -7.69 13.27 -19.62
C GLY A 200 -7.63 11.78 -19.28
N CYS A 201 -7.06 11.40 -18.13
CA CYS A 201 -6.83 10.02 -17.71
C CYS A 201 -7.66 9.63 -16.48
N LYS A 202 -8.66 10.44 -16.11
CA LYS A 202 -9.56 10.13 -15.00
C LYS A 202 -10.55 9.03 -15.40
N TYR A 203 -10.67 8.03 -14.55
CA TYR A 203 -11.65 6.96 -14.72
C TYR A 203 -13.07 7.46 -14.50
N SER A 204 -13.98 7.04 -15.38
CA SER A 204 -15.41 7.28 -15.22
C SER A 204 -16.00 6.39 -14.12
N LYS A 205 -17.13 6.79 -13.54
CA LYS A 205 -17.83 5.96 -12.54
C LYS A 205 -18.17 4.56 -13.07
N TYR A 206 -18.52 4.47 -14.36
CA TYR A 206 -18.78 3.20 -15.03
C TYR A 206 -17.55 2.28 -15.02
N PHE A 207 -16.35 2.82 -15.21
CA PHE A 207 -15.10 2.05 -15.16
C PHE A 207 -14.84 1.42 -13.77
N PHE A 208 -15.20 2.13 -12.68
CA PHE A 208 -15.10 1.56 -11.33
C PHE A 208 -16.08 0.41 -11.14
N VAL A 209 -17.33 0.59 -11.58
CA VAL A 209 -18.38 -0.44 -11.45
C VAL A 209 -18.04 -1.67 -12.28
N THR A 210 -17.52 -1.52 -13.50
CA THR A 210 -17.13 -2.65 -14.35
C THR A 210 -15.98 -3.44 -13.72
N ILE A 211 -14.94 -2.78 -13.21
CA ILE A 211 -13.83 -3.46 -12.53
C ILE A 211 -14.32 -4.20 -11.28
N PHE A 212 -15.16 -3.57 -10.49
CA PHE A 212 -15.71 -4.17 -9.28
C PHE A 212 -16.59 -5.40 -9.58
N LEU A 213 -17.43 -5.33 -10.61
CA LEU A 213 -18.26 -6.45 -11.06
C LEU A 213 -17.43 -7.60 -11.61
N ILE A 214 -16.40 -7.32 -12.42
CA ILE A 214 -15.49 -8.33 -12.96
C ILE A 214 -14.75 -9.03 -11.81
N PHE A 215 -14.26 -8.26 -10.83
CA PHE A 215 -13.61 -8.81 -9.65
C PHE A 215 -14.56 -9.72 -8.84
N LEU A 216 -15.79 -9.27 -8.57
CA LEU A 216 -16.79 -10.06 -7.85
C LEU A 216 -17.13 -11.36 -8.59
N LEU A 217 -17.44 -11.29 -9.89
CA LEU A 217 -17.77 -12.48 -10.69
C LEU A 217 -16.60 -13.46 -10.75
N GLY A 218 -15.38 -12.95 -10.93
CA GLY A 218 -14.17 -13.79 -10.92
C GLY A 218 -13.94 -14.46 -9.56
N SER A 219 -14.16 -13.74 -8.46
CA SER A 219 -14.06 -14.30 -7.11
C SER A 219 -15.11 -15.40 -6.86
N LEU A 220 -16.36 -15.20 -7.30
CA LEU A 220 -17.42 -16.21 -7.13
C LEU A 220 -17.15 -17.46 -7.99
N LEU A 221 -16.75 -17.28 -9.25
CA LEU A 221 -16.38 -18.40 -10.13
C LEU A 221 -15.23 -19.21 -9.56
N SER A 222 -14.24 -18.55 -8.96
CA SER A 222 -13.12 -19.25 -8.31
C SER A 222 -13.50 -20.08 -7.10
N MET A 223 -14.51 -19.65 -6.34
CA MET A 223 -15.03 -20.42 -5.21
C MET A 223 -15.84 -21.65 -5.66
N ILE A 224 -16.56 -21.56 -6.78
CA ILE A 224 -17.43 -22.64 -7.27
C ILE A 224 -16.63 -23.76 -7.92
N LEU A 225 -15.60 -23.41 -8.71
CA LEU A 225 -15.01 -24.37 -9.64
C LEU A 225 -13.88 -25.23 -9.04
N ASN A 226 -13.35 -24.94 -7.85
CA ASN A 226 -12.22 -25.66 -7.23
C ASN A 226 -11.00 -25.93 -8.17
N TYR A 227 -10.88 -25.21 -9.30
CA TYR A 227 -9.73 -25.29 -10.21
C TYR A 227 -8.46 -24.74 -9.54
N SER A 228 -7.29 -24.99 -10.14
CA SER A 228 -6.01 -24.41 -9.71
C SER A 228 -6.14 -22.87 -9.66
N LEU A 229 -6.35 -22.36 -8.45
CA LEU A 229 -6.74 -20.99 -8.09
C LEU A 229 -5.90 -19.90 -8.77
N ILE A 230 -4.66 -20.25 -9.08
CA ILE A 230 -3.71 -19.53 -9.93
C ILE A 230 -4.27 -19.12 -11.30
N VAL A 231 -4.95 -20.02 -12.01
CA VAL A 231 -5.40 -19.81 -13.40
C VAL A 231 -6.49 -18.75 -13.46
N ILE A 232 -7.38 -18.74 -12.46
CA ILE A 232 -8.47 -17.78 -12.37
C ILE A 232 -7.96 -16.40 -11.93
N LEU A 233 -6.89 -16.37 -11.13
CA LEU A 233 -6.22 -15.13 -10.78
C LEU A 233 -5.43 -14.51 -11.91
N LEU A 234 -4.73 -15.36 -12.67
CA LEU A 234 -4.06 -14.94 -13.90
C LEU A 234 -5.08 -14.37 -14.88
N THR A 235 -6.24 -15.00 -15.08
CA THR A 235 -7.26 -14.46 -16.00
C THR A 235 -7.85 -13.14 -15.51
N ILE A 236 -8.10 -12.97 -14.21
CA ILE A 236 -8.60 -11.70 -13.66
C ILE A 236 -7.57 -10.58 -13.80
N ILE A 237 -6.31 -10.85 -13.46
CA ILE A 237 -5.22 -9.88 -13.61
C ILE A 237 -4.99 -9.54 -15.09
N PHE A 238 -5.12 -10.52 -15.99
CA PHE A 238 -4.99 -10.34 -17.44
C PHE A 238 -6.15 -9.55 -18.05
N ILE A 239 -7.37 -9.74 -17.56
CA ILE A 239 -8.55 -8.94 -17.95
C ILE A 239 -8.39 -7.50 -17.45
N LEU A 240 -7.86 -7.31 -16.25
CA LEU A 240 -7.60 -5.97 -15.71
C LEU A 240 -6.50 -5.25 -16.50
N LEU A 241 -5.40 -5.92 -16.80
CA LEU A 241 -4.32 -5.38 -17.64
C LEU A 241 -4.79 -5.07 -19.06
N SER A 242 -5.53 -5.97 -19.71
CA SER A 242 -6.03 -5.76 -21.07
C SER A 242 -7.04 -4.61 -21.15
N TYR A 243 -7.93 -4.48 -20.17
CA TYR A 243 -8.85 -3.36 -20.07
C TYR A 243 -8.12 -2.02 -19.80
N PHE A 244 -7.07 -2.06 -19.00
CA PHE A 244 -6.23 -0.91 -18.69
C PHE A 244 -5.43 -0.43 -19.92
N ILE A 245 -4.83 -1.37 -20.66
CA ILE A 245 -4.12 -1.12 -21.93
C ILE A 245 -5.08 -0.58 -23.00
N PHE A 246 -6.30 -1.11 -23.07
CA PHE A 246 -7.31 -0.66 -24.02
C PHE A 246 -7.71 0.82 -23.77
N ASN A 247 -7.78 1.25 -22.50
CA ASN A 247 -8.06 2.64 -22.17
C ASN A 247 -6.87 3.59 -22.43
N ILE A 248 -5.62 3.11 -22.38
CA ILE A 248 -4.43 3.89 -22.77
C ILE A 248 -4.52 4.34 -24.25
N LYS A 249 -5.02 3.46 -25.14
CA LYS A 249 -5.20 3.77 -26.58
C LYS A 249 -6.28 4.83 -26.83
N ARG A 250 -7.28 4.96 -25.96
CA ARG A 250 -8.37 5.92 -26.14
C ARG A 250 -8.00 7.35 -25.72
N THR A 251 -7.01 7.51 -24.83
CA THR A 251 -6.57 8.81 -24.31
C THR A 251 -5.43 9.45 -25.11
N ASN A 252 -4.78 8.72 -26.02
CA ASN A 252 -3.75 9.23 -26.93
C ASN A 252 -3.92 8.62 -28.33
N PRO A 253 -4.56 9.31 -29.31
CA PRO A 253 -4.59 8.85 -30.70
C PRO A 253 -3.26 9.10 -31.45
N LYS A 254 -2.23 9.60 -30.77
CA LYS A 254 -0.91 9.92 -31.34
C LYS A 254 0.21 9.32 -30.49
N LEU A 255 0.32 7.99 -30.56
CA LEU A 255 1.55 7.22 -30.44
C LEU A 255 1.43 6.07 -31.44
#